data_AF-A0A1I4M9J3-F1
#
_entry.id   AF-A0A1I4M9J3-F1
#
_cell.length_a   1.000
_cell.length_b   1.000
_cell.length_c   1.000
_cell.angle_alpha   90.00
_cell.angle_beta   90.00
_cell.angle_gamma   90.00
#
_symmetry.space_group_name_H-M   'P 1'
#
loop_
_entity.id
_entity.type
_entity.pdbx_description
1 polymer ?
#
loop_
_entity_poly.entity_id
_entity_poly.type
_entity_poly.pdbx_seq_one_letter_code
_entity_poly.pdbx_strand_id
1 'polypeptide(L)'
;MLNILANILNSSISNLLENQPDILEHTSETTMTEWNLAHHFANELKKYIFWLNNDVDVTKGNLHNRRPDIIFHKRGIFSLDFLVIEVKKDQNDDRSDINKIKNNWMNEKLNYKYGAYINIWANDGYIGFVFDQQDNMKDITQYSNYINTPSVSKQICNQFNNSILEIKGIENNLNNNRGLEIELQEKVNIIENMWKEIVEENS
;
A
#
# COMPACT_ATOMS: atom_id res chain seq x y z
N MET A 1 -11.20 6.62 -2.21
CA MET A 1 -9.87 6.10 -1.91
C MET A 1 -9.31 5.21 -3.03
N LEU A 2 -10.04 4.18 -3.48
CA LEU A 2 -9.55 3.23 -4.49
C LEU A 2 -9.00 3.87 -5.79
N ASN A 3 -9.64 4.92 -6.31
CA ASN A 3 -9.12 5.63 -7.49
C ASN A 3 -7.74 6.25 -7.24
N ILE A 4 -7.51 6.85 -6.07
CA ILE A 4 -6.23 7.46 -5.70
C ILE A 4 -5.16 6.38 -5.58
N LEU A 5 -5.48 5.28 -4.88
CA LEU A 5 -4.55 4.15 -4.77
C LEU A 5 -4.21 3.55 -6.13
N ALA A 6 -5.19 3.37 -7.01
CA ALA A 6 -4.95 2.86 -8.36
C ALA A 6 -4.03 3.78 -9.16
N ASN A 7 -4.23 5.10 -9.07
CA ASN A 7 -3.38 6.10 -9.72
C ASN A 7 -1.96 6.13 -9.11
N ILE A 8 -1.82 6.05 -7.78
CA ILE A 8 -0.51 5.95 -7.11
C ILE A 8 0.24 4.68 -7.54
N LEU A 9 -0.43 3.53 -7.51
CA LEU A 9 0.16 2.25 -7.90
C LEU A 9 0.59 2.31 -9.36
N ASN A 10 -0.25 2.83 -10.25
CA ASN A 10 0.11 3.07 -11.65
C ASN A 10 1.34 3.97 -11.79
N SER A 11 1.33 5.13 -11.14
CA SER A 11 2.42 6.11 -11.21
C SER A 11 3.73 5.56 -10.65
N SER A 12 3.65 4.73 -9.61
CA SER A 12 4.80 4.06 -9.02
C SER A 12 5.37 2.98 -9.97
N ILE A 13 4.52 2.25 -10.70
CA ILE A 13 4.95 1.29 -11.72
C ILE A 13 5.62 2.05 -12.88
N SER A 14 5.01 3.11 -13.39
CA SER A 14 5.58 3.92 -14.47
C SER A 14 6.95 4.49 -14.08
N ASN A 15 7.06 5.08 -12.89
CA ASN A 15 8.34 5.60 -12.39
C ASN A 15 9.38 4.49 -12.20
N LEU A 16 8.98 3.31 -11.72
CA LEU A 16 9.89 2.17 -11.57
C LEU A 16 10.50 1.78 -12.92
N LEU A 17 9.65 1.57 -13.93
CA LEU A 17 10.06 1.08 -15.25
C LEU A 17 10.80 2.16 -16.05
N GLU A 18 10.48 3.44 -15.86
CA GLU A 18 11.22 4.54 -16.48
C GLU A 18 12.64 4.68 -15.91
N ASN A 19 12.78 4.60 -14.57
CA ASN A 19 14.07 4.80 -13.91
C ASN A 19 14.95 3.53 -13.88
N GLN A 20 14.35 2.35 -14.05
CA GLN A 20 15.02 1.04 -14.01
C GLN A 20 14.50 0.15 -15.16
N PRO A 21 14.79 0.51 -16.43
CA PRO A 21 14.20 -0.15 -17.60
C PRO A 21 14.64 -1.60 -17.81
N ASP A 22 15.72 -2.01 -17.14
CA ASP A 22 16.32 -3.34 -17.17
C ASP A 22 15.95 -4.18 -15.94
N ILE A 23 15.08 -3.69 -15.04
CA ILE A 23 14.77 -4.37 -13.77
C ILE A 23 14.22 -5.79 -13.97
N LEU A 24 13.46 -6.01 -15.05
CA LEU A 24 12.86 -7.29 -15.40
C LEU A 24 13.81 -8.23 -16.16
N GLU A 25 15.01 -7.77 -16.52
CA GLU A 25 15.96 -8.56 -17.30
C GLU A 25 16.62 -9.66 -16.45
N HIS A 26 16.81 -10.82 -17.07
CA HIS A 26 17.50 -11.96 -16.47
C HIS A 26 18.89 -12.10 -17.12
N THR A 27 19.94 -12.19 -16.31
CA THR A 27 21.30 -12.47 -16.80
C THR A 27 21.70 -13.91 -16.49
N SER A 28 22.84 -14.36 -17.02
CA SER A 28 23.39 -15.69 -16.68
C SER A 28 23.82 -15.80 -15.22
N GLU A 29 24.15 -14.67 -14.58
CA GLU A 29 24.74 -14.61 -13.24
C GLU A 29 23.73 -14.17 -12.17
N THR A 30 22.68 -13.45 -12.55
CA THR A 30 21.70 -12.87 -11.63
C THR A 30 20.27 -13.07 -12.13
N THR A 31 19.38 -13.45 -11.22
CA THR A 31 17.95 -13.57 -11.48
C THR A 31 17.18 -12.53 -10.67
N MET A 32 16.27 -11.80 -11.32
CA MET A 32 15.27 -11.00 -10.61
C MET A 32 14.20 -11.94 -10.04
N THR A 33 14.02 -11.90 -8.72
CA THR A 33 12.89 -12.56 -8.05
C THR A 33 11.73 -11.58 -7.84
N GLU A 34 10.53 -12.09 -7.57
CA GLU A 34 9.38 -11.26 -7.15
C GLU A 34 9.74 -10.41 -5.92
N TRP A 35 10.58 -10.95 -5.03
CA TRP A 35 11.09 -10.23 -3.87
C TRP A 35 11.93 -9.00 -4.24
N ASN A 36 12.80 -9.12 -5.25
CA ASN A 36 13.55 -7.97 -5.75
C ASN A 36 12.59 -6.93 -6.34
N LEU A 37 11.66 -7.36 -7.20
CA LEU A 37 10.67 -6.46 -7.80
C LEU A 37 9.84 -5.73 -6.73
N ALA A 38 9.35 -6.44 -5.72
CA ALA A 38 8.61 -5.88 -4.60
C ALA A 38 9.43 -4.86 -3.81
N HIS A 39 10.72 -5.11 -3.60
CA HIS A 39 11.61 -4.17 -2.92
C HIS A 39 11.75 -2.84 -3.68
N HIS A 40 12.05 -2.90 -4.98
CA HIS A 40 12.19 -1.70 -5.80
C HIS A 40 10.84 -0.97 -5.96
N PHE A 41 9.75 -1.71 -6.11
CA PHE A 41 8.42 -1.14 -6.20
C PHE A 41 7.98 -0.45 -4.90
N ALA A 42 8.28 -1.03 -3.74
CA ALA A 42 8.02 -0.42 -2.44
C ALA A 42 8.78 0.92 -2.27
N ASN A 43 9.99 1.04 -2.86
CA ASN A 43 10.76 2.28 -2.83
C ASN A 43 10.13 3.40 -3.66
N GLU A 44 9.39 3.08 -4.72
CA GLU A 44 8.58 4.05 -5.46
C GLU A 44 7.31 4.41 -4.67
N LEU A 45 6.58 3.42 -4.18
CA LEU A 45 5.32 3.63 -3.45
C LEU A 45 5.46 4.49 -2.20
N LYS A 46 6.54 4.31 -1.43
CA LYS A 46 6.75 5.07 -0.18
C LYS A 46 6.89 6.58 -0.41
N LYS A 47 7.19 7.02 -1.64
CA LYS A 47 7.22 8.44 -2.00
C LYS A 47 5.82 9.07 -1.96
N TYR A 48 4.80 8.27 -2.29
CA TYR A 48 3.39 8.69 -2.26
C TYR A 48 2.72 8.43 -0.91
N ILE A 49 3.02 7.31 -0.27
CA ILE A 49 2.46 6.90 1.04
C ILE A 49 3.47 7.21 2.16
N PHE A 50 4.01 8.43 2.14
CA PHE A 50 5.12 8.88 2.99
C PHE A 50 4.81 8.92 4.49
N TRP A 51 3.53 8.97 4.84
CA TRP A 51 3.10 9.09 6.23
C TRP A 51 3.02 7.75 6.96
N LEU A 52 3.10 6.62 6.26
CA LEU A 52 3.12 5.26 6.83
C LEU A 52 4.54 4.66 6.82
N ASN A 53 4.75 3.61 7.60
CA ASN A 53 5.88 2.71 7.40
C ASN A 53 5.56 1.76 6.24
N ASN A 54 6.58 1.39 5.47
CA ASN A 54 6.48 0.28 4.53
C ASN A 54 7.43 -0.84 4.97
N ASP A 55 6.96 -2.07 4.91
CA ASP A 55 7.83 -3.24 5.08
C ASP A 55 7.62 -4.20 3.90
N VAL A 56 8.69 -4.89 3.51
CA VAL A 56 8.72 -5.87 2.41
C VAL A 56 8.99 -7.25 3.00
N ASP A 57 8.28 -8.27 2.53
CA ASP A 57 8.41 -9.67 2.98
C ASP A 57 8.25 -9.87 4.51
N VAL A 58 7.23 -9.22 5.10
CA VAL A 58 6.97 -9.34 6.55
C VAL A 58 6.19 -10.60 6.88
N THR A 59 6.75 -11.37 7.81
CA THR A 59 6.07 -12.50 8.41
C THR A 59 5.23 -12.05 9.61
N LYS A 60 3.91 -12.29 9.59
CA LYS A 60 3.08 -12.20 10.81
C LYS A 60 2.94 -13.59 11.42
N GLY A 61 3.60 -13.82 12.56
CA GLY A 61 3.71 -15.15 13.21
C GLY A 61 2.37 -15.83 13.53
N ASN A 62 1.31 -15.04 13.71
CA ASN A 62 -0.04 -15.54 13.98
C ASN A 62 -0.79 -16.07 12.75
N LEU A 63 -0.15 -16.10 11.56
CA LEU A 63 -0.73 -16.57 10.30
C LEU A 63 0.12 -17.64 9.61
N HIS A 64 0.70 -18.58 10.37
CA HIS A 64 1.49 -19.70 9.82
C HIS A 64 2.64 -19.24 8.90
N ASN A 65 3.26 -18.12 9.23
CA ASN A 65 4.32 -17.49 8.45
C ASN A 65 3.94 -17.09 7.02
N ARG A 66 2.66 -16.82 6.73
CA ARG A 66 2.26 -16.17 5.47
C ARG A 66 2.87 -14.77 5.40
N ARG A 67 3.29 -14.39 4.19
CA ARG A 67 4.02 -13.16 3.91
C ARG A 67 3.39 -12.48 2.70
N PRO A 68 3.01 -11.21 2.80
CA PRO A 68 2.70 -10.42 1.63
C PRO A 68 4.01 -9.85 1.07
N ASP A 69 3.99 -9.42 -0.17
CA ASP A 69 5.19 -8.80 -0.72
C ASP A 69 5.45 -7.43 -0.10
N ILE A 70 4.42 -6.60 0.07
CA ILE A 70 4.54 -5.25 0.63
C ILE A 70 3.35 -4.95 1.57
N ILE A 71 3.64 -4.30 2.70
CA ILE A 71 2.61 -3.69 3.56
C ILE A 71 2.91 -2.21 3.83
N PHE A 72 1.86 -1.41 3.94
CA PHE A 72 1.89 -0.05 4.48
C PHE A 72 1.06 0.01 5.77
N HIS A 73 1.70 0.44 6.85
CA HIS A 73 1.09 0.47 8.19
C HIS A 73 1.79 1.43 9.14
N LYS A 74 1.29 1.55 10.37
CA LYS A 74 2.08 2.05 11.50
C LYS A 74 2.26 1.00 12.56
N ARG A 75 3.53 0.72 12.90
CA ARG A 75 3.87 -0.26 13.94
C ARG A 75 3.18 0.08 15.27
N GLY A 76 2.33 -0.83 15.73
CA GLY A 76 1.61 -0.71 16.99
C GLY A 76 0.42 0.25 16.96
N ILE A 77 -0.14 0.53 15.78
CA ILE A 77 -1.36 1.32 15.59
C ILE A 77 -2.21 0.59 14.54
N PHE A 78 -3.10 -0.30 14.99
CA PHE A 78 -3.88 -1.19 14.12
C PHE A 78 -4.89 -0.44 13.25
N SER A 79 -5.40 0.70 13.74
CA SER A 79 -6.30 1.56 12.94
C SER A 79 -5.64 2.15 11.69
N LEU A 80 -4.30 2.05 11.59
CA LEU A 80 -3.48 2.46 10.46
C LEU A 80 -2.84 1.28 9.70
N ASP A 81 -3.31 0.05 9.90
CA ASP A 81 -3.03 -1.08 8.99
C ASP A 81 -3.76 -0.81 7.67
N PHE A 82 -3.04 -0.30 6.67
CA PHE A 82 -3.64 0.44 5.56
C PHE A 82 -3.73 -0.34 4.25
N LEU A 83 -2.60 -0.76 3.70
CA LEU A 83 -2.52 -1.40 2.38
C LEU A 83 -1.62 -2.64 2.41
N VAL A 84 -2.09 -3.73 1.81
CA VAL A 84 -1.29 -4.93 1.52
C VAL A 84 -1.21 -5.13 0.02
N ILE A 85 -0.03 -5.50 -0.49
CA ILE A 85 0.23 -5.68 -1.91
C ILE A 85 0.90 -7.03 -2.14
N GLU A 86 0.37 -7.78 -3.10
CA GLU A 86 1.04 -8.93 -3.71
C GLU A 86 1.55 -8.51 -5.10
N VAL A 87 2.79 -8.88 -5.42
CA VAL A 87 3.49 -8.57 -6.67
C VAL A 87 3.82 -9.88 -7.38
N LYS A 88 3.50 -9.93 -8.67
CA LYS A 88 3.82 -11.03 -9.59
C LYS A 88 4.59 -10.52 -10.79
N LYS A 89 5.25 -11.44 -11.48
CA LYS A 89 6.05 -11.12 -12.67
C LYS A 89 5.81 -12.01 -13.89
N ASP A 90 5.07 -13.11 -13.75
CA ASP A 90 4.74 -13.97 -14.89
C ASP A 90 3.41 -13.54 -15.49
N GLN A 91 3.37 -13.32 -16.80
CA GLN A 91 2.14 -12.96 -17.52
C GLN A 91 1.00 -13.97 -17.30
N ASN A 92 1.32 -15.22 -16.98
CA ASN A 92 0.36 -16.30 -16.78
C ASN A 92 -0.07 -16.48 -15.32
N ASP A 93 0.45 -15.68 -14.39
CA ASP A 93 0.05 -15.78 -12.98
C ASP A 93 -1.44 -15.49 -12.82
N ASP A 94 -2.11 -16.42 -12.14
CA ASP A 94 -3.54 -16.31 -11.89
C ASP A 94 -3.83 -15.39 -10.70
N ARG A 95 -5.07 -14.89 -10.65
CA ARG A 95 -5.52 -13.98 -9.59
C ARG A 95 -5.87 -14.71 -8.29
N SER A 96 -5.36 -15.93 -8.04
CA SER A 96 -5.70 -16.68 -6.83
C SER A 96 -5.17 -16.00 -5.55
N ASP A 97 -4.14 -15.16 -5.66
CA ASP A 97 -3.57 -14.42 -4.54
C ASP A 97 -4.48 -13.34 -3.95
N ILE A 98 -5.48 -12.87 -4.70
CA ILE A 98 -6.51 -11.94 -4.15
C ILE A 98 -7.16 -12.54 -2.91
N ASN A 99 -7.56 -13.81 -3.02
CA ASN A 99 -8.23 -14.51 -1.93
C ASN A 99 -7.27 -14.72 -0.76
N LYS A 100 -5.96 -14.85 -1.02
CA LYS A 100 -4.95 -14.91 0.04
C LYS A 100 -4.85 -13.56 0.76
N ILE A 101 -4.86 -12.43 0.05
CA ILE A 101 -4.87 -11.09 0.67
C ILE A 101 -6.10 -10.93 1.55
N LYS A 102 -7.30 -11.16 0.99
CA LYS A 102 -8.57 -10.99 1.70
C LYS A 102 -8.64 -11.85 2.96
N ASN A 103 -8.38 -13.15 2.82
CA ASN A 103 -8.56 -14.11 3.91
C ASN A 103 -7.51 -13.98 5.02
N ASN A 104 -6.31 -13.48 4.70
CA ASN A 104 -5.20 -13.46 5.66
C ASN A 104 -4.95 -12.08 6.25
N TRP A 105 -5.07 -11.04 5.43
CA TRP A 105 -4.63 -9.69 5.77
C TRP A 105 -5.79 -8.74 6.03
N MET A 106 -6.90 -8.91 5.33
CA MET A 106 -8.07 -8.02 5.49
C MET A 106 -9.16 -8.63 6.39
N ASN A 107 -8.88 -9.78 7.02
CA ASN A 107 -9.77 -10.38 8.00
C ASN A 107 -9.81 -9.57 9.30
N GLU A 108 -10.75 -9.91 10.20
CA GLU A 108 -10.94 -9.22 11.48
C GLU A 108 -9.69 -9.14 12.38
N LYS A 109 -8.70 -10.02 12.20
CA LYS A 109 -7.51 -10.05 13.05
C LYS A 109 -6.47 -9.00 12.69
N LEU A 110 -6.26 -8.78 11.39
CA LEU A 110 -5.27 -7.83 10.89
C LEU A 110 -5.91 -6.57 10.30
N ASN A 111 -7.12 -6.71 9.78
CA ASN A 111 -8.04 -5.65 9.41
C ASN A 111 -7.42 -4.58 8.50
N TYR A 112 -6.54 -4.96 7.57
CA TYR A 112 -6.05 -4.02 6.56
C TYR A 112 -7.22 -3.50 5.74
N LYS A 113 -7.21 -2.18 5.49
CA LYS A 113 -8.30 -1.50 4.79
C LYS A 113 -8.33 -1.80 3.30
N TYR A 114 -7.16 -1.92 2.69
CA TYR A 114 -7.00 -2.09 1.26
C TYR A 114 -6.06 -3.24 0.93
N GLY A 115 -6.37 -3.92 -0.16
CA GLY A 115 -5.53 -4.92 -0.80
C GLY A 115 -5.23 -4.53 -2.24
N ALA A 116 -4.07 -4.92 -2.75
CA ALA A 116 -3.72 -4.78 -4.14
C ALA A 116 -2.97 -6.01 -4.65
N TYR A 117 -3.20 -6.34 -5.91
CA TYR A 117 -2.43 -7.32 -6.64
C TYR A 117 -1.92 -6.66 -7.91
N ILE A 118 -0.65 -6.84 -8.19
CA ILE A 118 0.03 -6.22 -9.32
C ILE A 118 0.90 -7.27 -9.97
N ASN A 119 0.74 -7.44 -11.28
CA ASN A 119 1.57 -8.33 -12.08
C ASN A 119 2.28 -7.50 -13.16
N ILE A 120 3.61 -7.50 -13.16
CA ILE A 120 4.47 -6.71 -14.06
C ILE A 120 5.42 -7.68 -14.78
N TRP A 121 5.20 -7.89 -16.08
CA TRP A 121 5.98 -8.85 -16.88
C TRP A 121 6.78 -8.20 -18.02
N ALA A 122 6.52 -6.92 -18.34
CA ALA A 122 7.28 -6.15 -19.32
C ALA A 122 7.19 -4.64 -19.03
N ASN A 123 8.03 -3.83 -19.68
CA ASN A 123 8.05 -2.37 -19.53
C ASN A 123 6.72 -1.70 -19.94
N ASP A 124 5.99 -2.33 -20.86
CA ASP A 124 4.65 -1.95 -21.31
C ASP A 124 3.58 -2.99 -20.92
N GLY A 125 3.95 -3.98 -20.11
CA GLY A 125 3.12 -5.13 -19.77
C GLY A 125 2.93 -5.27 -18.27
N TYR A 126 1.83 -4.69 -17.77
CA TYR A 126 1.37 -4.94 -16.41
C TYR A 126 -0.16 -4.91 -16.31
N ILE A 127 -0.67 -5.58 -15.28
CA ILE A 127 -2.05 -5.47 -14.84
C ILE A 127 -2.08 -5.41 -13.32
N GLY A 128 -2.99 -4.63 -12.77
CA GLY A 128 -3.25 -4.71 -11.35
C GLY A 128 -4.67 -4.31 -11.02
N PHE A 129 -5.00 -4.47 -9.75
CA PHE A 129 -6.24 -3.96 -9.19
C PHE A 129 -6.04 -3.70 -7.70
N VAL A 130 -6.73 -2.69 -7.20
CA VAL A 130 -6.82 -2.36 -5.77
C VAL A 130 -8.26 -2.55 -5.32
N PHE A 131 -8.45 -3.00 -4.09
CA PHE A 131 -9.75 -3.32 -3.54
C PHE A 131 -9.86 -3.01 -2.05
N ASP A 132 -11.09 -2.81 -1.58
CA ASP A 132 -11.42 -2.56 -0.17
C ASP A 132 -12.07 -3.80 0.50
N GLN A 133 -12.42 -3.65 1.77
CA GLN A 133 -13.09 -4.70 2.57
C GLN A 133 -14.52 -5.01 2.10
N GLN A 134 -15.12 -4.16 1.28
CA GLN A 134 -16.45 -4.35 0.71
C GLN A 134 -16.40 -4.95 -0.70
N ASP A 135 -15.23 -5.45 -1.12
CA ASP A 135 -14.97 -6.01 -2.44
C ASP A 135 -15.17 -5.02 -3.60
N ASN A 136 -15.20 -3.71 -3.33
CA ASN A 136 -15.12 -2.74 -4.41
C ASN A 136 -13.72 -2.80 -5.00
N MET A 137 -13.62 -2.80 -6.33
CA MET A 137 -12.34 -2.92 -7.04
C MET A 137 -12.11 -1.78 -8.03
N LYS A 138 -10.85 -1.42 -8.23
CA LYS A 138 -10.43 -0.50 -9.28
C LYS A 138 -9.21 -1.06 -10.01
N ASP A 139 -9.29 -1.11 -11.33
CA ASP A 139 -8.19 -1.56 -12.18
C ASP A 139 -7.02 -0.55 -12.16
N ILE A 140 -5.82 -1.11 -12.23
CA ILE A 140 -4.55 -0.40 -12.38
C ILE A 140 -4.07 -0.71 -13.79
N THR A 141 -4.09 0.29 -14.65
CA THR A 141 -3.72 0.16 -16.06
C THR A 141 -2.92 1.39 -16.47
N GLN A 142 -2.22 1.30 -17.60
CA GLN A 142 -1.55 2.44 -18.25
C GLN A 142 -2.46 3.64 -18.56
N TYR A 143 -3.78 3.48 -18.48
CA TYR A 143 -4.76 4.55 -18.67
C TYR A 143 -5.18 5.23 -17.35
N SER A 144 -4.73 4.74 -16.21
CA SER A 144 -4.93 5.41 -14.92
C SER A 144 -4.18 6.73 -14.90
N ASN A 145 -4.69 7.73 -14.17
CA ASN A 145 -4.04 9.05 -14.13
C ASN A 145 -2.65 8.92 -13.51
N TYR A 146 -1.69 9.62 -14.10
CA TYR A 146 -0.36 9.75 -13.55
C TYR A 146 -0.37 10.83 -12.46
N ILE A 147 0.23 10.54 -11.32
CA ILE A 147 0.37 11.42 -10.18
C ILE A 147 1.85 11.69 -9.98
N ASN A 148 2.22 12.97 -9.95
CA ASN A 148 3.57 13.39 -9.61
C ASN A 148 3.87 13.03 -8.15
N THR A 149 5.13 12.70 -7.88
CA THR A 149 5.55 12.46 -6.49
C THR A 149 5.34 13.73 -5.66
N PRO A 150 4.60 13.67 -4.53
CA PRO A 150 4.31 14.84 -3.73
C PRO A 150 5.59 15.41 -3.09
N SER A 151 5.73 16.73 -3.10
CA SER A 151 6.78 17.44 -2.37
C SER A 151 6.38 17.64 -0.90
N VAL A 152 6.90 16.80 -0.01
CA VAL A 152 6.51 16.79 1.40
C VAL A 152 7.44 17.66 2.24
N SER A 153 6.93 18.78 2.73
CA SER A 153 7.68 19.65 3.63
C SER A 153 7.78 19.07 5.05
N LYS A 154 8.76 19.54 5.84
CA LYS A 154 8.89 19.18 7.26
C LYS A 154 7.63 19.54 8.07
N GLN A 155 6.94 20.63 7.71
CA GLN A 155 5.71 21.05 8.37
C GLN A 155 4.60 20.01 8.14
N ILE A 156 4.42 19.53 6.91
CA ILE A 156 3.47 18.46 6.59
C ILE A 156 3.81 17.20 7.38
N CYS A 157 5.08 16.76 7.39
CA CYS A 157 5.50 15.60 8.19
C CYS A 157 5.16 15.75 9.68
N ASN A 158 5.35 16.94 10.25
CA ASN A 158 5.01 17.19 11.66
C ASN A 158 3.50 17.10 11.91
N GLN A 159 2.66 17.58 10.97
CA GLN A 159 1.21 17.47 11.09
C GLN A 159 0.76 16.00 11.10
N PHE A 160 1.24 15.18 10.17
CA PHE A 160 0.96 13.74 10.17
C PHE A 160 1.41 13.06 11.46
N ASN A 161 2.63 13.36 11.93
CA ASN A 161 3.15 12.79 13.16
C ASN A 161 2.29 13.13 14.38
N ASN A 162 1.80 14.37 14.50
CA ASN A 162 0.90 14.76 15.57
C ASN A 162 -0.41 13.98 15.50
N SER A 163 -1.03 13.88 14.33
CA SER A 163 -2.26 13.09 14.14
C SER A 163 -2.06 11.61 14.46
N ILE A 164 -0.93 11.02 14.07
CA ILE A 164 -0.58 9.63 14.38
C ILE A 164 -0.45 9.42 15.90
N LEU A 165 0.14 10.36 16.63
CA LEU A 165 0.27 10.28 18.08
C LEU A 165 -1.09 10.39 18.79
N GLU A 166 -1.99 11.24 18.28
CA GLU A 166 -3.37 11.33 18.78
C GLU A 166 -4.13 10.01 18.58
N ILE A 167 -4.09 9.46 17.36
CA ILE A 167 -4.69 8.16 17.03
C ILE A 167 -4.16 7.07 17.97
N LYS A 168 -2.84 7.00 18.17
CA LYS A 168 -2.23 6.04 19.08
C LYS A 168 -2.70 6.23 20.53
N GLY A 169 -2.85 7.47 20.97
CA GLY A 169 -3.38 7.80 22.29
C GLY A 169 -4.80 7.29 22.49
N ILE A 170 -5.67 7.48 21.50
CA ILE A 170 -7.06 6.99 21.53
C ILE A 170 -7.10 5.46 21.51
N GLU A 171 -6.32 4.82 20.61
CA GLU A 171 -6.32 3.37 20.43
C GLU A 171 -5.88 2.63 21.71
N ASN A 172 -4.88 3.15 22.42
CA ASN A 172 -4.45 2.60 23.71
C ASN A 172 -5.54 2.65 24.80
N ASN A 173 -6.54 3.52 24.66
CA ASN A 173 -7.62 3.71 25.63
C ASN A 173 -8.94 3.04 25.21
N LEU A 174 -9.03 2.44 24.01
CA LEU A 174 -10.26 1.83 23.46
C LEU A 174 -10.90 0.78 24.37
N ASN A 175 -10.08 -0.05 25.03
CA ASN A 175 -10.57 -1.13 25.89
C ASN A 175 -11.48 -0.64 27.05
N ASN A 176 -11.49 0.67 27.33
CA ASN A 176 -12.22 1.26 28.44
C ASN A 176 -13.46 2.07 28.03
N ASN A 177 -13.71 2.34 26.73
CA ASN A 177 -14.79 3.23 26.30
C ASN A 177 -15.18 3.10 24.82
N ARG A 178 -16.40 2.61 24.53
CA ARG A 178 -16.97 2.53 23.16
C ARG A 178 -17.09 3.89 22.44
N GLY A 179 -17.21 5.00 23.18
CA GLY A 179 -17.26 6.34 22.57
C GLY A 179 -15.97 6.71 21.82
N LEU A 180 -14.84 6.09 22.19
CA LEU A 180 -13.55 6.31 21.55
C LEU A 180 -13.43 5.67 20.16
N GLU A 181 -14.29 4.70 19.81
CA GLU A 181 -14.29 4.09 18.47
C GLU A 181 -14.67 5.11 17.40
N ILE A 182 -15.68 5.95 17.69
CA ILE A 182 -16.12 7.01 16.78
C ILE A 182 -15.02 8.07 16.65
N GLU A 183 -14.47 8.52 17.77
CA GLU A 183 -13.37 9.50 17.79
C GLU A 183 -12.14 9.00 17.03
N LEU A 184 -11.78 7.72 17.21
CA LEU A 184 -10.68 7.09 16.48
C LEU A 184 -10.93 7.11 14.97
N GLN A 185 -12.13 6.72 14.54
CA GLN A 185 -12.49 6.72 13.13
C GLN A 185 -12.46 8.13 12.53
N GLU A 186 -12.91 9.14 13.26
CA GLU A 186 -12.83 10.55 12.84
C GLU A 186 -11.39 11.00 12.64
N LYS A 187 -10.49 10.68 13.59
CA LYS A 187 -9.06 11.03 13.49
C LYS A 187 -8.36 10.33 12.34
N VAL A 188 -8.70 9.06 12.11
CA VAL A 188 -8.24 8.28 10.96
C VAL A 188 -8.74 8.89 9.64
N ASN A 189 -9.99 9.33 9.56
CA ASN A 189 -10.51 9.98 8.36
C ASN A 189 -9.82 11.32 8.09
N ILE A 190 -9.48 12.09 9.13
CA ILE A 190 -8.74 13.35 8.99
C ILE A 190 -7.39 13.13 8.34
N ILE A 191 -6.59 12.18 8.84
CA ILE A 191 -5.25 11.93 8.29
C ILE A 191 -5.30 11.39 6.84
N GLU A 192 -6.30 10.56 6.53
CA GLU A 192 -6.52 10.06 5.17
C GLU A 192 -6.96 11.17 4.21
N ASN A 193 -7.81 12.10 4.64
CA ASN A 193 -8.24 13.25 3.84
C ASN A 193 -7.09 14.22 3.58
N MET A 194 -6.28 14.52 4.61
CA MET A 194 -5.08 15.35 4.46
C MET A 194 -4.11 14.74 3.44
N TRP A 195 -3.90 13.43 3.50
CA TRP A 195 -3.04 12.74 2.53
C TRP A 195 -3.64 12.78 1.13
N LYS A 196 -4.94 12.53 1.01
CA LYS A 196 -5.68 12.60 -0.25
C LYS A 196 -5.53 13.97 -0.92
N GLU A 197 -5.73 15.05 -0.18
CA GLU A 197 -5.60 16.42 -0.70
C GLU A 197 -4.20 16.65 -1.28
N ILE A 198 -3.15 16.28 -0.54
CA ILE A 198 -1.75 16.41 -1.00
C ILE A 198 -1.52 15.61 -2.30
N VAL A 199 -2.04 14.39 -2.39
CA VAL A 199 -1.86 13.54 -3.58
C VAL A 199 -2.64 14.09 -4.78
N GLU A 200 -3.87 14.54 -4.57
CA GLU A 200 -4.73 15.10 -5.62
C GLU A 200 -4.19 16.43 -6.17
N GLU A 201 -3.53 17.25 -5.35
CA GLU A 201 -2.81 18.45 -5.80
C GLU A 201 -1.64 18.14 -6.76
N ASN A 202 -1.18 16.90 -6.79
CA ASN A 202 -0.07 16.44 -7.65
C ASN A 202 -0.54 15.57 -8.84
N SER A 203 -1.86 15.43 -9.04
CA SER A 203 -2.48 14.62 -10.11
C SER A 203 -2.75 15.40 -11.40
#